data_AF-A0A3S4JDZ6-F1
#
_entry.id   AF-A0A3S4JDZ6-F1
#
_cell.length_a   1.000
_cell.length_b   1.000
_cell.length_c   1.000
_cell.angle_alpha   90.00
_cell.angle_beta   90.00
_cell.angle_gamma   90.00
#
_symmetry.space_group_name_H-M   'P 1'
#
loop_
_entity.id
_entity.type
_entity.pdbx_description
1 polymer ?
#
loop_
_entity_poly.entity_id
_entity_poly.type
_entity_poly.pdbx_seq_one_letter_code
_entity_poly.pdbx_strand_id
1 'polypeptide(L)'
;MTGGRLSLLALEQMAELGKAWPLIEGSGTIYGMFVIESLSQTKTEFFASGMPRRIEFTITLKRVDESLSDMFGSLSDQLSNLQDSAASAIGEIKNTVGGLLQ
;
A
#
# COMPACT_ATOMS: atom_id res chain seq x y z
N MET A 1 -13.70 6.34 -16.32
CA MET A 1 -12.41 7.04 -16.18
C MET A 1 -11.32 5.98 -16.07
N THR A 2 -10.79 5.49 -17.17
CA THR A 2 -9.58 4.67 -17.12
C THR A 2 -8.48 5.59 -16.62
N GLY A 3 -7.99 5.35 -15.40
CA GLY A 3 -6.93 6.16 -14.80
C GLY A 3 -5.81 6.34 -15.81
N GLY A 4 -5.64 7.56 -16.31
CA GLY A 4 -4.90 7.83 -17.54
C GLY A 4 -3.40 7.57 -17.39
N ARG A 5 -2.57 8.33 -18.13
CA ARG A 5 -1.10 8.24 -18.06
C ARG A 5 -0.55 8.25 -16.63
N LEU A 6 -1.20 8.96 -15.70
CA LEU A 6 -0.80 9.03 -14.29
C LEU A 6 -0.90 7.69 -13.54
N SER A 7 -1.93 6.88 -13.83
CA SER A 7 -2.08 5.57 -13.19
C SER A 7 -1.05 4.57 -13.72
N LEU A 8 -0.69 4.67 -15.00
CA LEU A 8 0.43 3.92 -15.58
C LEU A 8 1.78 4.36 -15.02
N LEU A 9 1.98 5.67 -14.83
CA LEU A 9 3.20 6.20 -14.18
C LEU A 9 3.33 5.67 -12.75
N ALA A 10 2.21 5.55 -12.02
CA ALA A 10 2.23 4.95 -10.69
C ALA A 10 2.64 3.47 -10.76
N LEU A 11 2.17 2.70 -11.74
CA LEU A 11 2.60 1.31 -11.96
C LEU A 11 4.08 1.21 -12.35
N GLU A 12 4.58 2.11 -13.18
CA GLU A 12 6.01 2.20 -13.52
C GLU A 12 6.85 2.48 -12.27
N GLN A 13 6.45 3.44 -11.43
CA GLN A 13 7.15 3.72 -10.18
C GLN A 13 7.05 2.57 -9.16
N MET A 14 5.90 1.91 -9.07
CA MET A 14 5.75 0.74 -8.20
C MET A 14 6.69 -0.40 -8.61
N ALA A 15 6.90 -0.58 -9.91
CA ALA A 15 7.87 -1.53 -10.45
C ALA A 15 9.32 -1.10 -10.20
N GLU A 16 9.64 0.18 -10.41
CA GLU A 16 10.99 0.73 -10.20
C GLU A 16 11.43 0.69 -8.74
N LEU A 17 10.50 0.89 -7.81
CA LEU A 17 10.77 0.76 -6.37
C LEU A 17 11.11 -0.68 -5.95
N GLY A 18 10.70 -1.69 -6.73
CA GLY A 18 10.92 -3.11 -6.43
C GLY A 18 10.34 -3.58 -5.09
N LYS A 19 9.44 -2.79 -4.49
CA LYS A 19 8.79 -3.08 -3.21
C LYS A 19 7.60 -4.01 -3.44
N ALA A 20 7.29 -4.79 -2.42
CA ALA A 20 6.08 -5.59 -2.42
C ALA A 20 4.86 -4.69 -2.13
N TRP A 21 3.79 -4.86 -2.91
CA TRP A 21 2.55 -4.10 -2.82
C TRP A 21 1.36 -5.05 -2.59
N PRO A 22 0.36 -4.66 -1.78
CA PRO A 22 -0.81 -5.48 -1.57
C PRO A 22 -1.66 -5.55 -2.84
N LEU A 23 -1.95 -6.76 -3.31
CA LEU A 23 -2.87 -7.00 -4.41
C LEU A 23 -4.28 -7.20 -3.87
N ILE A 24 -5.15 -6.25 -4.17
CA ILE A 24 -6.53 -6.22 -3.69
C ILE A 24 -7.47 -6.26 -4.89
N GLU A 25 -8.38 -7.22 -4.89
CA GLU A 25 -9.45 -7.32 -5.87
C GLU A 25 -10.49 -6.22 -5.66
N GLY A 26 -11.19 -5.80 -6.72
CA GLY A 26 -12.31 -4.86 -6.62
C GLY A 26 -13.48 -5.36 -5.77
N SER A 27 -13.54 -6.66 -5.45
CA SER A 27 -14.49 -7.27 -4.50
C SER A 27 -14.08 -7.12 -3.03
N GLY A 28 -12.83 -6.68 -2.77
CA GLY A 28 -12.25 -6.53 -1.43
C GLY A 28 -11.38 -7.69 -0.97
N THR A 29 -11.21 -8.75 -1.77
CA THR A 29 -10.33 -9.87 -1.44
C THR A 29 -8.86 -9.48 -1.60
N ILE A 30 -8.07 -9.70 -0.55
CA ILE A 30 -6.62 -9.45 -0.54
C ILE A 30 -5.91 -10.75 -0.89
N TYR A 31 -5.19 -10.77 -2.03
CA TYR A 31 -4.43 -11.94 -2.47
C TYR A 31 -3.06 -12.07 -1.79
N GLY A 32 -2.56 -10.98 -1.22
CA GLY A 32 -1.28 -10.90 -0.51
C GLY A 32 -0.35 -9.87 -1.14
N MET A 33 0.94 -10.00 -0.84
CA MET A 33 1.98 -9.08 -1.30
C MET A 33 2.60 -9.55 -2.61
N PHE A 34 2.71 -8.62 -3.57
CA PHE A 34 3.27 -8.89 -4.89
C PHE A 34 4.29 -7.82 -5.26
N VAL A 35 5.39 -8.26 -5.86
CA VAL A 35 6.34 -7.38 -6.56
C VAL A 35 6.00 -7.40 -8.05
N ILE A 36 6.11 -6.24 -8.69
CA ILE A 36 6.03 -6.15 -10.15
C ILE A 36 7.42 -6.51 -10.71
N GLU A 37 7.54 -7.66 -11.37
CA GLU A 37 8.80 -8.07 -12.01
C GLU A 37 8.97 -7.45 -13.40
N SER A 38 7.87 -7.26 -14.13
CA SER A 38 7.93 -6.62 -15.44
C SER A 38 6.62 -5.90 -15.76
N LEU A 39 6.75 -4.75 -16.42
CA LEU A 39 5.65 -3.97 -16.97
C LEU A 39 5.98 -3.66 -18.43
N SER A 40 5.14 -4.14 -19.35
CA SER A 40 5.21 -3.80 -20.77
C SER A 40 4.01 -2.97 -21.15
N GLN A 41 4.20 -1.89 -21.91
CA GLN A 41 3.10 -1.09 -22.45
C GLN A 41 3.21 -0.93 -23.97
N THR A 42 2.09 -1.08 -24.65
CA THR A 42 1.92 -0.87 -26.07
C THR A 42 0.91 0.25 -26.28
N LYS A 43 1.42 1.37 -26.79
CA LYS A 43 0.62 2.56 -27.09
C LYS A 43 0.16 2.49 -28.55
N THR A 44 -1.15 2.59 -28.78
CA THR A 44 -1.77 2.52 -30.11
C THR A 44 -2.82 3.61 -30.25
N GLU A 45 -3.22 3.88 -31.50
CA GLU A 45 -4.17 4.94 -31.86
C GLU A 45 -3.77 6.30 -31.31
N PHE A 46 -2.92 7.04 -32.02
CA PHE A 46 -2.48 8.35 -31.58
C PHE A 46 -3.41 9.45 -32.10
N PHE A 47 -3.72 10.42 -31.24
CA PHE A 47 -4.27 11.70 -31.69
C PHE A 47 -3.27 12.43 -32.58
N ALA A 48 -3.74 13.43 -33.34
CA ALA A 48 -2.86 14.32 -34.13
C ALA A 48 -1.79 15.03 -33.26
N SER A 49 -2.04 15.17 -31.96
CA SER A 49 -1.09 15.69 -30.96
C SER A 49 -0.04 14.67 -30.49
N GLY A 50 -0.05 13.44 -30.99
CA GLY A 50 0.85 12.35 -30.57
C GLY A 50 0.46 11.69 -29.25
N MET A 51 -0.69 12.03 -28.66
CA MET A 51 -1.18 11.39 -27.44
C MET A 51 -1.87 10.05 -27.76
N PRO A 52 -1.51 8.93 -27.11
CA PRO A 52 -2.15 7.63 -27.37
C PRO A 52 -3.55 7.62 -26.78
N ARG A 53 -4.50 7.09 -27.55
CA ARG A 53 -5.90 6.86 -27.17
C ARG A 53 -6.10 5.50 -26.54
N ARG A 54 -5.28 4.54 -26.95
CA ARG A 54 -5.32 3.16 -26.46
C ARG A 54 -3.96 2.78 -25.92
N ILE A 55 -3.93 2.35 -24.65
CA ILE A 55 -2.73 1.84 -24.02
C ILE A 55 -3.05 0.44 -23.53
N GLU A 56 -2.48 -0.55 -24.20
CA GLU A 56 -2.48 -1.93 -23.75
C GLU A 56 -1.25 -2.11 -22.87
N PHE A 57 -1.39 -2.82 -21.76
CA PHE A 57 -0.25 -3.11 -20.90
C PHE A 57 -0.35 -4.53 -20.37
N THR A 58 0.81 -5.10 -20.07
CA THR A 58 0.95 -6.43 -19.49
C THR A 58 1.86 -6.31 -18.28
N ILE A 59 1.41 -6.87 -17.15
CA ILE A 59 2.14 -6.86 -15.89
C ILE A 59 2.42 -8.30 -15.49
N THR A 60 3.67 -8.59 -15.13
CA THR A 60 4.05 -9.84 -14.48
C THR A 60 4.24 -9.56 -13.00
N LEU A 61 3.44 -10.24 -12.18
CA LEU A 61 3.50 -10.14 -10.73
C LEU A 61 4.12 -11.40 -10.16
N LYS A 62 5.05 -11.22 -9.22
CA LYS A 62 5.58 -12.30 -8.41
C LYS A 62 5.08 -12.15 -6.99
N ARG A 63 4.45 -13.21 -6.49
CA ARG A 63 4.05 -13.28 -5.08
C ARG A 63 5.31 -13.27 -4.24
N VAL A 64 5.37 -12.36 -3.28
CA VAL A 64 6.35 -12.44 -2.22
C VAL A 64 5.72 -13.32 -1.16
N ASP A 65 6.36 -14.43 -0.84
CA ASP A 65 5.98 -15.27 0.29
C ASP A 65 6.37 -14.56 1.60
N GLU A 66 5.77 -13.40 1.81
CA GLU A 66 5.62 -12.81 3.12
C GLU A 66 4.30 -13.37 3.63
N SER A 67 4.36 -14.12 4.74
CA SER A 67 3.17 -14.78 5.25
C SER A 67 2.15 -13.69 5.57
N LEU A 68 0.86 -13.92 5.30
CA LEU A 68 -0.18 -12.98 5.73
C LEU A 68 -0.05 -12.67 7.23
N SER A 69 0.49 -13.62 8.01
CA SER A 69 0.87 -13.49 9.40
C SER A 69 1.91 -12.39 9.67
N ASP A 70 2.88 -12.15 8.78
CA ASP A 70 3.86 -11.07 8.92
C ASP A 70 3.20 -9.69 8.74
N MET A 71 2.28 -9.56 7.78
CA MET A 71 1.48 -8.33 7.62
C MET A 71 0.53 -8.09 8.79
N PHE A 72 -0.24 -9.13 9.19
CA PHE A 72 -1.13 -9.04 10.35
C PHE A 72 -0.33 -8.75 11.63
N GLY A 73 0.84 -9.36 11.80
CA GLY A 73 1.76 -9.08 12.89
C GLY A 73 2.13 -7.60 12.94
N SER A 74 2.61 -7.05 11.82
CA SER A 74 3.00 -5.63 11.76
C SER A 74 1.85 -4.66 12.08
N LEU A 75 0.61 -5.00 11.74
CA LEU A 75 -0.57 -4.17 11.98
C LEU A 75 -1.07 -4.30 13.42
N SER A 76 -1.07 -5.52 13.95
CA SER A 76 -1.37 -5.80 15.36
C SER A 76 -0.33 -5.16 16.29
N ASP A 77 0.95 -5.19 15.93
CA ASP A 77 2.03 -4.55 16.67
C ASP A 77 1.86 -3.03 16.69
N GLN A 78 1.52 -2.42 15.54
CA GLN A 78 1.21 -0.98 15.48
C GLN A 78 0.01 -0.61 16.36
N LEU A 79 -1.04 -1.43 16.38
CA LEU A 79 -2.21 -1.19 17.21
C LEU A 79 -1.90 -1.33 18.71
N SER A 80 -1.13 -2.36 19.10
CA SER A 80 -0.69 -2.57 20.49
C SER A 80 0.15 -1.39 20.98
N ASN A 81 1.13 -0.95 20.18
CA ASN A 81 1.99 0.17 20.55
C ASN A 81 1.21 1.48 20.76
N LEU A 82 0.16 1.71 19.98
CA LEU A 82 -0.74 2.86 20.16
C LEU A 82 -1.57 2.73 21.45
N GLN A 83 -2.07 1.52 21.75
CA GLN A 83 -2.81 1.26 22.98
C GLN A 83 -1.93 1.45 24.22
N ASP A 84 -0.70 0.94 24.21
CA ASP A 84 0.24 1.06 25.32
C ASP A 84 0.67 2.52 25.54
N SER A 85 0.88 3.26 24.44
CA SER A 85 1.16 4.69 24.51
C SER A 85 0.00 5.48 25.11
N ALA A 86 -1.24 5.15 24.72
CA ALA A 86 -2.44 5.78 25.29
C ALA A 86 -2.65 5.40 26.77
N ALA A 87 -2.45 4.14 27.13
CA ALA A 87 -2.53 3.65 28.50
C ALA A 87 -1.48 4.31 29.41
N SER A 88 -0.25 4.48 28.91
CA SER A 88 0.84 5.15 29.62
C SER A 88 0.53 6.63 29.85
N ALA A 89 0.05 7.34 28.83
CA ALA A 89 -0.32 8.75 28.96
C ALA A 89 -1.47 8.97 29.97
N ILE A 90 -2.49 8.09 29.96
CA ILE A 90 -3.58 8.14 30.96
C ILE A 90 -3.07 7.82 32.36
N GLY A 91 -2.14 6.85 32.49
CA GLY A 91 -1.49 6.51 33.75
C GLY A 91 -0.70 7.67 34.35
N GLU A 92 0.10 8.37 33.54
CA GLU A 92 0.87 9.53 34.00
C GLU A 92 -0.02 10.70 34.41
N ILE A 93 -1.07 11.00 33.65
CA ILE A 93 -2.04 12.06 34.00
C ILE A 93 -2.73 11.71 35.33
N LYS A 94 -3.12 10.45 35.53
CA LYS A 94 -3.75 10.00 36.77
C LYS A 94 -2.80 10.12 37.97
N ASN A 95 -1.52 9.82 37.79
CA ASN A 95 -0.52 9.94 38.85
C ASN A 95 -0.20 11.41 39.18
N THR A 96 -0.14 12.28 38.17
CA THR A 96 0.14 13.71 38.35
C THR A 96 -1.03 14.45 38.99
N VAL A 97 -2.27 14.10 38.63
CA VAL A 97 -3.49 14.66 39.26
C VAL A 97 -3.72 14.06 40.65
N GLY A 98 -3.42 12.77 40.85
CA GLY A 98 -3.50 12.12 42.16
C GLY A 98 -2.47 12.65 43.16
N GLY A 99 -1.27 13.01 42.71
CA GLY A 99 -0.23 13.61 43.55
C GLY A 99 -0.44 15.08 43.91
N LEU A 100 -1.36 15.79 43.23
CA LEU A 100 -1.68 17.19 43.52
C LEU A 100 -2.75 17.35 44.62
N LEU A 101 -3.40 16.25 45.03
CA LEU A 101 -4.50 16.22 46.01
C LEU A 101 -4.12 15.53 47.33
N GLN A 102 -2.83 15.33 47.59
CA GLN A 102 -2.30 14.78 48.85
C GLN A 102 -1.41 15.78 49.58
#